data_AF-A0A9P1GJT6-F1
#
_entry.id   AF-A0A9P1GJT6-F1
#
_cell.length_a   1.000
_cell.length_b   1.000
_cell.length_c   1.000
_cell.angle_alpha   90.00
_cell.angle_beta   90.00
_cell.angle_gamma   90.00
#
_symmetry.space_group_name_H-M   'P 1'
#
loop_
_entity.id
_entity.type
_entity.pdbx_description
1 polymer ?
#
loop_
_entity_poly.entity_id
_entity_poly.type
_entity_poly.pdbx_seq_one_letter_code
_entity_poly.pdbx_strand_id
1 'polypeptide(L)'
;MKSYVFDPRIFGYPKCIKAISSEINDFFLSRAEVTEPLQQDWLVNVEFDHFLLTQKLRRSIASYMLLLQQGHPEQRQAAKGPLMLMFGNAFLFNRMMVSEMKRQWPRLGETAPSGHEASGCPTFMQDRFEWPLACSQDIAYPNLVAVMNPQVPAYGSSGCGQKPEDFPLTCFELERQPVQELGLDQLGLVRTLAESFSNRSGSSWSAVLRTAQDVPLFHHLSDPNARKLARELLE
;
A
#
# COMPACT_ATOMS: atom_id res chain seq x y z
N MET A 1 24.66 -9.20 6.45
CA MET A 1 23.48 -8.51 5.86
C MET A 1 23.85 -7.04 5.67
N LYS A 2 23.56 -6.42 4.51
CA LYS A 2 23.81 -4.97 4.30
C LYS A 2 22.49 -4.22 4.52
N SER A 3 22.44 -3.34 5.51
CA SER A 3 21.33 -2.39 5.67
C SER A 3 21.42 -1.33 4.58
N TYR A 4 20.30 -1.05 3.92
CA TYR A 4 20.17 0.09 3.02
C TYR A 4 19.37 1.16 3.74
N VAL A 5 20.08 2.14 4.32
CA VAL A 5 19.44 3.34 4.86
C VAL A 5 18.94 4.16 3.68
N PHE A 6 17.62 4.25 3.54
CA PHE A 6 16.96 5.08 2.54
C PHE A 6 17.04 6.54 3.00
N ASP A 7 17.65 7.43 2.22
CA ASP A 7 17.80 8.83 2.59
C ASP A 7 16.51 9.62 2.22
N PRO A 8 15.72 10.07 3.21
CA PRO A 8 14.46 10.76 2.92
C PRO A 8 14.64 12.13 2.26
N ARG A 9 15.86 12.69 2.26
CA ARG A 9 16.17 13.96 1.58
C ARG A 9 16.09 13.85 0.04
N ILE A 10 16.20 12.64 -0.51
CA ILE A 10 16.19 12.39 -1.95
C ILE A 10 14.81 12.66 -2.58
N PHE A 11 13.71 12.61 -1.81
CA PHE A 11 12.35 12.74 -2.33
C PHE A 11 11.77 14.15 -2.22
N GLY A 12 12.50 15.15 -1.72
CA GLY A 12 11.97 16.52 -1.54
C GLY A 12 10.86 16.68 -0.48
N TYR A 13 10.21 15.59 -0.07
CA TYR A 13 9.19 15.54 0.97
C TYR A 13 9.79 15.06 2.32
N PRO A 14 10.20 15.96 3.24
CA PRO A 14 10.71 15.56 4.56
C PRO A 14 9.64 14.96 5.50
N LYS A 15 8.42 14.67 4.99
CA LYS A 15 7.25 14.19 5.75
C LYS A 15 6.62 12.90 5.19
N CYS A 16 7.38 12.02 4.51
CA CYS A 16 6.74 10.93 3.74
C CYS A 16 7.36 9.53 3.86
N ILE A 17 8.33 9.26 4.74
CA ILE A 17 9.00 7.93 4.76
C ILE A 17 9.18 7.39 6.18
N LYS A 18 8.55 6.23 6.45
CA LYS A 18 8.98 5.27 7.48
C LYS A 18 9.54 4.03 6.78
N ALA A 19 10.84 3.79 6.93
CA ALA A 19 11.45 2.54 6.48
C ALA A 19 11.29 1.45 7.56
N ILE A 20 10.56 0.38 7.26
CA ILE A 20 10.46 -0.83 8.10
C ILE A 20 11.41 -1.88 7.49
N SER A 21 12.63 -2.05 8.00
CA SER A 21 13.65 -2.89 7.32
C SER A 21 14.55 -3.80 8.18
N SER A 22 14.26 -4.01 9.47
CA SER A 22 15.13 -4.86 10.33
C SER A 22 14.45 -5.82 11.29
N GLU A 23 13.23 -5.57 11.78
CA GLU A 23 12.56 -6.44 12.79
C GLU A 23 11.68 -7.55 12.16
N ILE A 24 11.87 -7.85 10.87
CA ILE A 24 10.90 -8.60 10.06
C ILE A 24 11.13 -10.12 10.07
N ASN A 25 12.37 -10.61 10.25
CA ASN A 25 12.72 -11.99 9.93
C ASN A 25 12.58 -13.01 11.07
N ASP A 26 12.72 -12.61 12.34
CA ASP A 26 12.97 -13.58 13.42
C ASP A 26 11.73 -14.36 13.89
N PHE A 27 10.51 -13.95 13.51
CA PHE A 27 9.27 -14.54 14.03
C PHE A 27 8.75 -15.74 13.22
N PHE A 28 9.12 -15.89 11.94
CA PHE A 28 8.44 -16.81 11.01
C PHE A 28 9.04 -18.21 10.86
N LEU A 29 10.23 -18.47 11.42
CA LEU A 29 10.94 -19.76 11.22
C LEU A 29 10.36 -20.97 11.98
N SER A 30 9.18 -20.87 12.62
CA SER A 30 8.68 -21.94 13.50
C SER A 30 7.47 -22.73 13.00
N ARG A 31 6.54 -22.17 12.20
CA ARG A 31 5.28 -22.86 11.82
C ARG A 31 4.70 -22.46 10.46
N ALA A 32 5.08 -23.20 9.42
CA ALA A 32 4.28 -23.68 8.28
C ALA A 32 5.23 -23.96 7.10
N GLU A 33 5.12 -25.13 6.48
CA GLU A 33 5.79 -25.45 5.21
C GLU A 33 5.10 -24.75 4.04
N VAL A 34 5.16 -23.41 4.03
CA VAL A 34 4.95 -22.64 2.80
C VAL A 34 6.22 -22.83 1.99
N THR A 35 6.11 -23.62 0.91
CA THR A 35 7.18 -23.78 -0.09
C THR A 35 7.68 -22.42 -0.61
N GLU A 36 8.91 -22.36 -1.12
CA GLU A 36 9.77 -21.15 -1.04
C GLU A 36 9.35 -19.82 -1.73
N PRO A 37 8.57 -19.74 -2.83
CA PRO A 37 8.54 -18.53 -3.69
C PRO A 37 7.85 -17.26 -3.11
N LEU A 38 7.71 -17.14 -1.78
CA LEU A 38 7.18 -15.95 -1.09
C LEU A 38 8.19 -15.16 -0.25
N GLN A 39 9.47 -15.57 -0.16
CA GLN A 39 10.53 -14.73 0.44
C GLN A 39 11.00 -13.59 -0.50
N GLN A 40 10.09 -12.66 -0.82
CA GLN A 40 10.45 -11.39 -1.46
C GLN A 40 10.55 -10.27 -0.41
N ASP A 41 11.64 -9.51 -0.43
CA ASP A 41 11.72 -8.24 0.31
C ASP A 41 10.77 -7.22 -0.35
N TRP A 42 9.87 -6.64 0.44
CA TRP A 42 8.94 -5.59 0.01
C TRP A 42 9.23 -4.27 0.72
N LEU A 43 9.29 -3.18 -0.05
CA LEU A 43 9.29 -1.82 0.47
C LEU A 43 7.87 -1.27 0.38
N VAL A 44 7.45 -0.51 1.39
CA VAL A 44 6.11 0.08 1.49
C VAL A 44 6.30 1.60 1.61
N ASN A 45 5.81 2.36 0.65
CA ASN A 45 5.55 3.78 0.81
C ASN A 45 4.08 3.95 1.21
N VAL A 46 3.80 4.79 2.20
CA VAL A 46 2.47 5.02 2.74
C VAL A 46 2.40 6.38 3.42
N GLU A 47 1.29 7.08 3.23
CA GLU A 47 1.04 8.40 3.81
C GLU A 47 0.85 8.34 5.35
N PHE A 48 1.13 9.45 6.05
CA PHE A 48 1.18 9.46 7.53
C PHE A 48 -0.17 9.35 8.25
N ASP A 49 -1.25 9.58 7.53
CA ASP A 49 -2.65 9.47 7.94
C ASP A 49 -3.21 8.03 7.82
N HIS A 50 -2.42 7.10 7.28
CA HIS A 50 -2.73 5.68 7.25
C HIS A 50 -2.21 4.95 8.49
N PHE A 51 -3.07 4.11 9.05
CA PHE A 51 -2.71 3.13 10.07
C PHE A 51 -2.57 1.74 9.45
N LEU A 52 -1.45 1.08 9.72
CA LEU A 52 -1.02 -0.16 9.07
C LEU A 52 -0.97 -1.32 10.09
N LEU A 53 -1.67 -2.40 9.77
CA LEU A 53 -1.67 -3.69 10.49
C LEU A 53 -0.67 -4.64 9.81
N THR A 54 0.52 -4.78 10.38
CA THR A 54 1.68 -5.35 9.67
C THR A 54 1.48 -6.82 9.30
N GLN A 55 0.79 -7.59 10.16
CA GLN A 55 0.50 -9.00 9.88
C GLN A 55 -0.46 -9.16 8.69
N LYS A 56 -1.56 -8.40 8.68
CA LYS A 56 -2.53 -8.40 7.58
C LYS A 56 -1.90 -7.92 6.28
N LEU A 57 -0.97 -6.97 6.33
CA LEU A 57 -0.26 -6.50 5.13
C LEU A 57 0.52 -7.64 4.47
N ARG A 58 1.28 -8.42 5.26
CA ARG A 58 2.01 -9.60 4.77
C ARG A 58 1.06 -10.66 4.18
N ARG A 59 -0.06 -10.94 4.85
CA ARG A 59 -1.11 -11.86 4.35
C ARG A 59 -1.71 -11.35 3.03
N SER A 60 -1.97 -10.05 2.92
CA SER A 60 -2.51 -9.41 1.71
C SER A 60 -1.54 -9.48 0.53
N ILE A 61 -0.26 -9.17 0.75
CA ILE A 61 0.80 -9.34 -0.26
C ILE A 61 0.87 -10.79 -0.74
N ALA A 62 0.88 -11.76 0.18
CA ALA A 62 0.91 -13.18 -0.17
C ALA A 62 -0.32 -13.61 -0.98
N SER A 63 -1.53 -13.12 -0.63
CA SER A 63 -2.75 -13.35 -1.40
C SER A 63 -2.69 -12.76 -2.81
N TYR A 64 -2.21 -11.52 -2.98
CA TYR A 64 -1.99 -10.91 -4.29
C TYR A 64 -0.99 -11.73 -5.13
N MET A 65 0.11 -12.17 -4.54
CA MET A 65 1.11 -12.99 -5.23
C MET A 65 0.57 -14.36 -5.63
N LEU A 66 -0.26 -14.99 -4.79
CA LEU A 66 -0.93 -16.25 -5.13
C LEU A 66 -1.91 -16.08 -6.30
N LEU A 67 -2.73 -15.03 -6.29
CA LEU A 67 -3.63 -14.68 -7.39
C LEU A 67 -2.86 -14.47 -8.69
N LEU A 68 -1.75 -13.73 -8.66
CA LEU A 68 -0.90 -13.53 -9.84
C LEU A 68 -0.25 -14.83 -10.34
N GLN A 69 0.13 -15.75 -9.43
CA GLN A 69 0.69 -17.06 -9.77
C GLN A 69 -0.36 -18.03 -10.35
N GLN A 70 -1.64 -17.87 -9.99
CA GLN A 70 -2.76 -18.68 -10.49
C GLN A 70 -3.43 -18.09 -11.74
N GLY A 71 -3.30 -16.79 -11.96
CA GLY A 71 -3.92 -16.05 -13.06
C GLY A 71 -3.30 -16.29 -14.44
N HIS A 72 -3.54 -15.36 -15.37
CA HIS A 72 -3.11 -15.43 -16.77
C HIS A 72 -1.58 -15.50 -16.94
N PRO A 73 -1.06 -15.98 -18.09
CA PRO A 73 0.38 -16.11 -18.32
C PRO A 73 1.19 -14.82 -18.04
N GLU A 74 0.62 -13.66 -18.36
CA GLU A 74 1.21 -12.34 -18.12
C GLU A 74 1.32 -12.02 -16.62
N GLN A 75 0.27 -12.29 -15.84
CA GLN A 75 0.26 -12.15 -14.38
C GLN A 75 1.31 -13.08 -13.73
N ARG A 76 1.40 -14.34 -14.20
CA ARG A 76 2.40 -15.31 -13.73
C ARG A 76 3.83 -14.92 -14.08
N GLN A 77 4.02 -14.15 -15.16
CA GLN A 77 5.32 -13.59 -15.53
C GLN A 77 5.64 -12.35 -14.72
N ALA A 78 4.67 -11.46 -14.49
CA ALA A 78 4.81 -10.26 -13.66
C ALA A 78 5.21 -10.61 -12.22
N ALA A 79 4.62 -11.67 -11.63
CA ALA A 79 4.98 -12.19 -10.31
C ALA A 79 6.46 -12.58 -10.13
N LYS A 80 7.20 -12.78 -11.24
CA LYS A 80 8.62 -13.17 -11.26
C LYS A 80 9.57 -12.01 -11.53
N GLY A 81 9.06 -10.79 -11.76
CA GLY A 81 9.86 -9.63 -12.16
C GLY A 81 9.67 -8.41 -11.25
N PRO A 82 10.15 -7.24 -11.69
CA PRO A 82 9.75 -5.95 -11.13
C PRO A 82 8.22 -5.86 -11.02
N LEU A 83 7.72 -5.50 -9.84
CA LEU A 83 6.29 -5.45 -9.54
C LEU A 83 5.97 -4.32 -8.56
N MET A 84 4.89 -3.59 -8.83
CA MET A 84 4.26 -2.67 -7.88
C MET A 84 2.88 -3.20 -7.48
N LEU A 85 2.53 -3.12 -6.19
CA LEU A 85 1.15 -3.29 -5.73
C LEU A 85 0.62 -1.96 -5.21
N MET A 86 -0.64 -1.65 -5.56
CA MET A 86 -1.34 -0.42 -5.19
C MET A 86 -2.43 -0.77 -4.17
N PHE A 87 -2.20 -0.42 -2.91
CA PHE A 87 -3.11 -0.71 -1.80
C PHE A 87 -3.74 0.61 -1.32
N GLY A 88 -4.57 1.22 -2.16
CA GLY A 88 -5.02 2.60 -1.97
C GLY A 88 -3.86 3.57 -2.15
N ASN A 89 -3.60 4.43 -1.16
CA ASN A 89 -2.47 5.36 -1.19
C ASN A 89 -1.19 4.75 -0.57
N ALA A 90 -1.19 3.45 -0.27
CA ALA A 90 0.03 2.71 0.02
C ALA A 90 0.56 2.03 -1.26
N PHE A 91 1.82 2.31 -1.60
CA PHE A 91 2.49 1.78 -2.78
C PHE A 91 3.60 0.81 -2.34
N LEU A 92 3.51 -0.43 -2.82
CA LEU A 92 4.39 -1.51 -2.42
C LEU A 92 5.27 -1.94 -3.60
N PHE A 93 6.57 -2.04 -3.35
CA PHE A 93 7.58 -2.35 -4.36
C PHE A 93 8.35 -3.59 -3.95
N ASN A 94 8.40 -4.61 -4.80
CA ASN A 94 9.31 -5.72 -4.55
C ASN A 94 10.76 -5.28 -4.82
N ARG A 95 11.73 -6.03 -4.29
CA ARG A 95 13.16 -5.75 -4.47
C ARG A 95 13.62 -5.58 -5.92
N MET A 96 12.97 -6.27 -6.87
CA MET A 96 13.27 -6.14 -8.29
C MET A 96 12.82 -4.79 -8.84
N MET A 97 11.61 -4.32 -8.47
CA MET A 97 11.13 -2.97 -8.78
C MET A 97 12.06 -1.88 -8.25
N VAL A 98 12.49 -1.98 -6.99
CA VAL A 98 13.43 -1.00 -6.40
C VAL A 98 14.79 -1.01 -7.12
N SER A 99 15.26 -2.17 -7.53
CA SER A 99 16.51 -2.30 -8.32
C SER A 99 16.37 -1.64 -9.70
N GLU A 100 15.20 -1.77 -10.32
CA GLU A 100 14.89 -1.21 -11.63
C GLU A 100 14.65 0.30 -11.60
N MET A 101 13.94 0.80 -10.56
CA MET A 101 13.85 2.23 -10.25
C MET A 101 15.25 2.85 -10.06
N LYS A 102 16.14 2.15 -9.34
CA LYS A 102 17.53 2.59 -9.15
C LYS A 102 18.31 2.63 -10.47
N ARG A 103 18.14 1.63 -11.34
CA ARG A 103 18.77 1.59 -12.68
C ARG A 103 18.34 2.78 -13.54
N GLN A 104 17.07 3.16 -13.45
CA GLN A 104 16.47 4.27 -14.21
C GLN A 104 16.52 5.63 -13.47
N TRP A 105 17.13 5.69 -12.27
CA TRP A 105 17.14 6.88 -11.42
C TRP A 105 17.68 8.16 -12.08
N PRO A 106 18.69 8.14 -12.98
CA PRO A 106 19.13 9.35 -13.67
C PRO A 106 18.03 10.09 -14.43
N ARG A 107 16.94 9.41 -14.80
CA ARG A 107 15.75 9.98 -15.46
C ARG A 107 14.57 10.10 -14.50
N LEU A 108 14.33 9.09 -13.65
CA LEU A 108 13.17 9.07 -12.73
C LEU A 108 13.33 10.01 -11.53
N GLY A 109 14.56 10.35 -11.15
CA GLY A 109 14.88 11.27 -10.06
C GLY A 109 15.05 12.72 -10.49
N GLU A 110 14.81 13.05 -11.77
CA GLU A 110 14.76 14.43 -12.23
C GLU A 110 13.50 15.12 -11.69
N THR A 111 13.66 16.35 -11.19
CA THR A 111 12.56 17.18 -10.68
C THR A 111 12.59 18.58 -11.30
N ALA A 112 11.45 19.27 -11.31
CA ALA A 112 11.39 20.63 -11.79
C ALA A 112 12.29 21.55 -10.94
N PRO A 113 13.05 22.46 -11.58
CA PRO A 113 14.04 23.29 -10.89
C PRO A 113 13.38 24.28 -9.93
N SER A 114 14.12 24.69 -8.89
CA SER A 114 13.68 25.71 -7.94
C SER A 114 13.30 27.02 -8.64
N GLY A 115 12.13 27.55 -8.30
CA GLY A 115 11.58 28.77 -8.92
C GLY A 115 10.64 28.51 -10.10
N HIS A 116 10.52 27.25 -10.55
CA HIS A 116 9.43 26.82 -11.44
C HIS A 116 8.12 26.62 -10.63
N GLU A 117 6.95 26.76 -11.26
CA GLU A 117 5.66 26.53 -10.58
C GLU A 117 5.58 25.10 -9.99
N ALA A 118 6.00 24.11 -10.77
CA ALA A 118 6.10 22.70 -10.35
C ALA A 118 7.35 22.36 -9.50
N SER A 119 8.00 23.32 -8.83
CA SER A 119 9.28 23.13 -8.11
C SER A 119 9.28 21.86 -7.25
N GLY A 120 10.19 20.92 -7.54
CA GLY A 120 10.32 19.65 -6.81
C GLY A 120 9.43 18.50 -7.29
N CYS A 121 8.42 18.74 -8.14
CA CYS A 121 7.66 17.67 -8.78
C CYS A 121 8.53 16.88 -9.78
N PRO A 122 8.37 15.55 -9.92
CA PRO A 122 9.15 14.76 -10.87
C PRO A 122 8.90 15.19 -12.31
N THR A 123 9.94 15.31 -13.15
CA THR A 123 9.77 15.75 -14.56
C THR A 123 8.93 14.79 -15.39
N PHE A 124 8.86 13.51 -15.02
CA PHE A 124 7.98 12.54 -15.68
C PHE A 124 6.48 12.81 -15.48
N MET A 125 6.12 13.71 -14.55
CA MET A 125 4.76 14.22 -14.35
C MET A 125 4.42 15.43 -15.23
N GLN A 126 5.38 15.95 -16.01
CA GLN A 126 5.11 17.00 -16.98
C GLN A 126 3.98 16.59 -17.94
N ASP A 127 3.07 17.53 -18.20
CA ASP A 127 1.87 17.38 -19.04
C ASP A 127 0.87 16.30 -18.55
N ARG A 128 0.95 15.90 -17.27
CA ARG A 128 -0.01 15.00 -16.61
C ARG A 128 -0.95 15.74 -15.66
N PHE A 129 -1.94 15.02 -15.16
CA PHE A 129 -2.85 15.50 -14.10
C PHE A 129 -2.06 16.03 -12.89
N GLU A 130 -2.59 17.08 -12.26
CA GLU A 130 -1.99 17.94 -11.23
C GLU A 130 -0.81 18.84 -11.65
N TRP A 131 0.00 18.50 -12.66
CA TRP A 131 1.10 19.38 -13.09
C TRP A 131 0.57 20.69 -13.71
N PRO A 132 1.18 21.87 -13.44
CA PRO A 132 2.35 22.13 -12.59
C PRO A 132 2.00 22.44 -11.12
N LEU A 133 0.73 22.38 -10.73
CA LEU A 133 0.23 22.89 -9.45
C LEU A 133 0.55 21.97 -8.27
N ALA A 134 0.54 20.66 -8.51
CA ALA A 134 0.83 19.62 -7.52
C ALA A 134 1.35 18.34 -8.20
N CYS A 135 1.70 17.36 -7.37
CA CYS A 135 2.13 16.03 -7.76
C CYS A 135 1.96 15.08 -6.56
N SER A 136 0.72 14.92 -6.12
CA SER A 136 0.30 14.02 -5.05
C SER A 136 0.81 12.58 -5.27
N GLN A 137 1.02 11.84 -4.19
CA GLN A 137 1.61 10.49 -4.29
C GLN A 137 0.69 9.50 -4.99
N ASP A 138 -0.62 9.62 -4.74
CA ASP A 138 -1.67 8.82 -5.35
C ASP A 138 -1.87 9.07 -6.84
N ILE A 139 -1.37 10.19 -7.38
CA ILE A 139 -1.27 10.45 -8.81
C ILE A 139 0.12 10.11 -9.37
N ALA A 140 1.20 10.42 -8.66
CA ALA A 140 2.57 10.22 -9.14
C ALA A 140 2.98 8.74 -9.23
N TYR A 141 2.65 7.89 -8.25
CA TYR A 141 3.05 6.49 -8.25
C TYR A 141 2.36 5.63 -9.32
N PRO A 142 1.06 5.76 -9.60
CA PRO A 142 0.43 5.08 -10.73
C PRO A 142 1.04 5.48 -12.08
N ASN A 143 1.47 6.74 -12.24
CA ASN A 143 2.17 7.19 -13.44
C ASN A 143 3.61 6.66 -13.53
N LEU A 144 4.32 6.50 -12.40
CA LEU A 144 5.71 6.02 -12.35
C LEU A 144 5.89 4.70 -13.13
N VAL A 145 5.05 3.71 -12.88
CA VAL A 145 5.17 2.39 -13.52
C VAL A 145 4.95 2.43 -15.04
N ALA A 146 4.09 3.36 -15.50
CA ALA A 146 3.80 3.57 -16.92
C ALA A 146 4.93 4.30 -17.67
N VAL A 147 5.71 5.14 -16.97
CA VAL A 147 6.85 5.87 -17.58
C VAL A 147 8.18 5.10 -17.50
N MET A 148 8.25 3.96 -16.82
CA MET A 148 9.46 3.12 -16.76
C MET A 148 9.72 2.40 -18.09
N ASN A 149 11.00 2.15 -18.40
CA ASN A 149 11.42 1.42 -19.60
C ASN A 149 12.44 0.30 -19.26
N PRO A 150 12.04 -0.99 -19.29
CA PRO A 150 10.72 -1.49 -19.66
C PRO A 150 9.63 -1.04 -18.68
N GLN A 151 8.38 -1.01 -19.15
CA GLN A 151 7.21 -0.72 -18.31
C GLN A 151 7.09 -1.79 -17.24
N VAL A 152 6.76 -1.38 -16.01
CA VAL A 152 6.60 -2.30 -14.88
C VAL A 152 5.11 -2.62 -14.69
N PRO A 153 4.72 -3.89 -14.53
CA PRO A 153 3.34 -4.24 -14.21
C PRO A 153 2.96 -3.76 -12.80
N ALA A 154 1.71 -3.32 -12.65
CA ALA A 154 1.12 -2.93 -11.38
C ALA A 154 -0.26 -3.56 -11.19
N TYR A 155 -0.58 -3.94 -9.96
CA TYR A 155 -1.87 -4.56 -9.60
C TYR A 155 -2.41 -3.98 -8.30
N GLY A 156 -3.72 -4.06 -8.09
CA GLY A 156 -4.40 -3.32 -7.03
C GLY A 156 -5.08 -2.06 -7.57
N SER A 157 -5.45 -1.15 -6.67
CA SER A 157 -6.07 0.14 -6.98
C SER A 157 -5.38 1.24 -6.20
N SER A 158 -5.10 2.37 -6.85
CA SER A 158 -4.79 3.65 -6.19
C SER A 158 -6.07 4.26 -5.61
N GLY A 159 -5.97 4.99 -4.49
CA GLY A 159 -7.12 5.53 -3.78
C GLY A 159 -7.82 4.50 -2.87
N CYS A 160 -8.03 4.87 -1.61
CA CYS A 160 -8.63 3.96 -0.62
C CYS A 160 -10.12 3.69 -0.88
N GLY A 161 -10.62 2.55 -0.39
CA GLY A 161 -11.98 2.07 -0.67
C GLY A 161 -12.20 1.49 -2.09
N GLN A 162 -11.27 1.67 -3.02
CA GLN A 162 -11.36 1.08 -4.36
C GLN A 162 -10.97 -0.40 -4.35
N LYS A 163 -11.83 -1.25 -4.95
CA LYS A 163 -11.56 -2.68 -5.12
C LYS A 163 -11.36 -3.00 -6.61
N PRO A 164 -10.21 -3.58 -7.02
CA PRO A 164 -10.06 -4.16 -8.35
C PRO A 164 -10.96 -5.40 -8.51
N GLU A 165 -11.33 -5.74 -9.74
CA GLU A 165 -12.21 -6.90 -10.01
C GLU A 165 -11.63 -8.20 -9.42
N ASP A 166 -10.36 -8.49 -9.73
CA ASP A 166 -9.68 -9.75 -9.40
C ASP A 166 -8.99 -9.79 -8.03
N PHE A 167 -8.96 -8.69 -7.27
CA PHE A 167 -8.12 -8.56 -6.07
C PHE A 167 -8.90 -8.11 -4.82
N PRO A 168 -8.47 -8.53 -3.61
CA PRO A 168 -9.13 -8.09 -2.37
C PRO A 168 -8.84 -6.60 -2.09
N LEU A 169 -9.79 -5.96 -1.41
CA LEU A 169 -9.65 -4.59 -0.91
C LEU A 169 -8.50 -4.53 0.10
N THR A 170 -7.63 -3.53 -0.04
CA THR A 170 -6.41 -3.41 0.77
C THR A 170 -6.24 -2.09 1.51
N CYS A 171 -7.10 -1.09 1.24
CA CYS A 171 -7.20 0.12 2.06
C CYS A 171 -8.66 0.50 2.32
N PHE A 172 -9.00 0.82 3.56
CA PHE A 172 -10.34 1.22 4.00
C PHE A 172 -10.31 2.65 4.54
N GLU A 173 -11.01 3.56 3.86
CA GLU A 173 -11.09 4.98 4.20
C GLU A 173 -12.21 5.23 5.22
N LEU A 174 -11.88 5.52 6.48
CA LEU A 174 -12.89 5.67 7.53
C LEU A 174 -13.90 6.79 7.23
N GLU A 175 -13.50 7.81 6.48
CA GLU A 175 -14.29 9.03 6.26
C GLU A 175 -15.11 9.06 4.96
N ARG A 176 -15.01 8.04 4.10
CA ARG A 176 -15.84 7.93 2.88
C ARG A 176 -16.69 6.68 2.79
N GLN A 177 -16.56 5.77 3.76
CA GLN A 177 -17.32 4.53 3.78
C GLN A 177 -18.69 4.75 4.44
N PRO A 178 -19.73 3.99 4.05
CA PRO A 178 -21.09 4.16 4.60
C PRO A 178 -21.18 4.05 6.13
N VAL A 179 -20.14 3.54 6.79
CA VAL A 179 -19.99 3.48 8.25
C VAL A 179 -20.21 4.84 8.94
N GLN A 180 -19.97 5.98 8.27
CA GLN A 180 -20.34 7.29 8.83
C GLN A 180 -21.83 7.39 9.20
N GLU A 181 -22.72 6.71 8.46
CA GLU A 181 -24.15 6.64 8.74
C GLU A 181 -24.48 5.93 10.06
N LEU A 182 -23.55 5.13 10.61
CA LEU A 182 -23.70 4.48 11.91
C LEU A 182 -23.47 5.44 13.09
N GLY A 183 -22.97 6.66 12.84
CA GLY A 183 -22.68 7.65 13.89
C GLY A 183 -21.61 7.22 14.89
N LEU A 184 -20.78 6.22 14.54
CA LEU A 184 -19.70 5.71 15.39
C LEU A 184 -18.46 6.61 15.29
N ASP A 185 -17.81 6.85 16.42
CA ASP A 185 -16.44 7.36 16.42
C ASP A 185 -15.44 6.26 16.00
N GLN A 186 -14.17 6.61 15.86
CA GLN A 186 -13.14 5.66 15.43
C GLN A 186 -12.97 4.48 16.41
N LEU A 187 -13.22 4.69 17.71
CA LEU A 187 -13.16 3.64 18.74
C LEU A 187 -14.32 2.64 18.60
N GLY A 188 -15.53 3.16 18.44
CA GLY A 188 -16.75 2.40 18.17
C GLY A 188 -16.61 1.59 16.88
N LEU A 189 -16.09 2.21 15.81
CA LEU A 189 -15.82 1.50 14.56
C LEU A 189 -14.83 0.34 14.74
N VAL A 190 -13.69 0.56 15.40
CA VAL A 190 -12.72 -0.52 15.65
C VAL A 190 -13.35 -1.67 16.45
N ARG A 191 -14.20 -1.37 17.44
CA ARG A 191 -14.97 -2.38 18.18
C ARG A 191 -15.96 -3.13 17.29
N THR A 192 -16.77 -2.42 16.51
CA THR A 192 -17.75 -3.03 15.60
C THR A 192 -17.08 -3.88 14.52
N LEU A 193 -15.92 -3.48 14.00
CA LEU A 193 -15.10 -4.30 13.12
C LEU A 193 -14.65 -5.59 13.83
N ALA A 194 -14.09 -5.48 15.03
CA ALA A 194 -13.66 -6.64 15.83
C ALA A 194 -14.82 -7.59 16.21
N GLU A 195 -15.98 -7.05 16.59
CA GLU A 195 -17.18 -7.82 16.93
C GLU A 195 -17.78 -8.53 15.70
N SER A 196 -17.62 -7.96 14.51
CA SER A 196 -18.06 -8.59 13.25
C SER A 196 -17.30 -9.88 12.89
N PHE A 197 -16.11 -10.11 13.46
CA PHE A 197 -15.43 -11.42 13.37
C PHE A 197 -16.27 -12.54 13.99
N SER A 198 -16.93 -12.24 15.12
CA SER A 198 -17.63 -13.21 15.96
C SER A 198 -19.05 -13.49 15.47
N ASN A 199 -19.74 -12.48 14.91
CA ASN A 199 -21.15 -12.56 14.53
C ASN A 199 -21.36 -12.56 13.01
N ARG A 200 -21.58 -13.74 12.43
CA ARG A 200 -21.83 -13.93 10.98
C ARG A 200 -23.27 -13.64 10.52
N SER A 201 -24.13 -13.07 11.36
CA SER A 201 -25.54 -12.81 11.01
C SER A 201 -25.71 -11.70 9.98
N GLY A 202 -26.61 -11.91 9.02
CA GLY A 202 -26.63 -11.19 7.74
C GLY A 202 -27.42 -9.88 7.71
N SER A 203 -26.89 -8.82 8.32
CA SER A 203 -27.29 -7.44 7.97
C SER A 203 -26.57 -6.95 6.69
N SER A 204 -27.08 -5.94 5.99
CA SER A 204 -26.37 -5.31 4.86
C SER A 204 -24.99 -4.78 5.28
N TRP A 205 -24.93 -4.12 6.43
CA TRP A 205 -23.71 -3.64 7.10
C TRP A 205 -22.66 -4.72 7.30
N SER A 206 -23.08 -5.96 7.58
CA SER A 206 -22.17 -7.07 7.80
C SER A 206 -21.28 -7.39 6.58
N ALA A 207 -21.70 -7.04 5.36
CA ALA A 207 -20.88 -7.24 4.16
C ALA A 207 -19.72 -6.22 4.05
N VAL A 208 -19.99 -4.95 4.35
CA VAL A 208 -18.96 -3.89 4.36
C VAL A 208 -17.96 -4.15 5.49
N LEU A 209 -18.46 -4.46 6.70
CA LEU A 209 -17.62 -4.76 7.86
C LEU A 209 -16.76 -6.02 7.65
N ARG A 210 -17.31 -7.10 7.07
CA ARG A 210 -16.53 -8.28 6.65
C ARG A 210 -15.47 -7.96 5.58
N THR A 211 -15.74 -7.00 4.70
CA THR A 211 -14.73 -6.60 3.69
C THR A 211 -13.59 -5.83 4.35
N ALA A 212 -13.91 -4.91 5.27
CA ALA A 212 -12.94 -4.17 6.08
C ALA A 212 -12.17 -5.05 7.09
N GLN A 213 -12.72 -6.22 7.44
CA GLN A 213 -12.16 -7.17 8.39
C GLN A 213 -10.73 -7.59 8.03
N ASP A 214 -10.48 -7.93 6.77
CA ASP A 214 -9.19 -8.42 6.28
C ASP A 214 -8.26 -7.32 5.75
N VAL A 215 -8.73 -6.06 5.75
CA VAL A 215 -7.96 -4.92 5.25
C VAL A 215 -6.72 -4.64 6.12
N PRO A 216 -5.53 -4.47 5.52
CA PRO A 216 -4.29 -4.16 6.24
C PRO A 216 -4.08 -2.67 6.52
N LEU A 217 -4.81 -1.76 5.86
CA LEU A 217 -4.60 -0.31 5.93
C LEU A 217 -5.91 0.43 6.21
N PHE A 218 -5.90 1.25 7.27
CA PHE A 218 -7.01 2.11 7.66
C PHE A 218 -6.61 3.56 7.45
N HIS A 219 -7.24 4.21 6.48
CA HIS A 219 -6.98 5.62 6.12
C HIS A 219 -7.86 6.54 6.96
N HIS A 220 -7.24 7.60 7.52
CA HIS A 220 -7.80 8.53 8.50
C HIS A 220 -8.10 7.93 9.89
N LEU A 221 -7.49 6.79 10.27
CA LEU A 221 -7.52 6.30 11.67
C LEU A 221 -6.54 7.11 12.55
N SER A 222 -6.94 8.35 12.86
CA SER A 222 -6.13 9.37 13.54
C SER A 222 -6.20 9.33 15.07
N ASP A 223 -7.25 8.77 15.68
CA ASP A 223 -7.38 8.69 17.14
C ASP A 223 -6.30 7.74 17.74
N PRO A 224 -5.49 8.16 18.73
CA PRO A 224 -4.46 7.31 19.33
C PRO A 224 -4.99 6.07 20.07
N ASN A 225 -6.15 6.18 20.71
CA ASN A 225 -6.80 5.08 21.41
C ASN A 225 -7.43 4.10 20.41
N ALA A 226 -8.06 4.60 19.34
CA ALA A 226 -8.57 3.75 18.26
C ALA A 226 -7.42 3.00 17.56
N ARG A 227 -6.29 3.66 17.29
CA ARG A 227 -5.08 3.02 16.78
C ARG A 227 -4.50 1.97 17.73
N LYS A 228 -4.50 2.22 19.05
CA LYS A 228 -4.08 1.22 20.04
C LYS A 228 -5.01 0.00 20.01
N LEU A 229 -6.32 0.23 20.11
CA LEU A 229 -7.33 -0.82 20.10
C LEU A 229 -7.33 -1.62 18.79
N ALA A 230 -7.03 -0.99 17.65
CA ALA A 230 -6.90 -1.65 16.37
C ALA A 230 -5.71 -2.62 16.34
N ARG A 231 -4.59 -2.33 17.02
CA ARG A 231 -3.50 -3.33 17.18
C ARG A 231 -3.94 -4.50 18.04
N GLU A 232 -4.65 -4.22 19.13
CA GLU A 232 -5.08 -5.23 20.11
C GLU A 232 -6.15 -6.19 19.56
N LEU A 233 -7.04 -5.70 18.69
CA LEU A 233 -8.19 -6.47 18.21
C LEU A 233 -8.11 -6.91 16.74
N LEU A 234 -7.23 -6.32 15.92
CA LEU A 234 -7.24 -6.53 14.45
C LEU A 234 -5.91 -7.04 13.85
N GLU A 235 -4.82 -7.29 14.59
CA GLU A 235 -3.59 -7.95 14.05
C GLU A 235 -3.68 -9.50 14.01
#